data_AF-A0A973FQA5-F1
#
_entry.id   AF-A0A973FQA5-F1
#
_cell.length_a   1.000
_cell.length_b   1.000
_cell.length_c   1.000
_cell.angle_alpha   90.00
_cell.angle_beta   90.00
_cell.angle_gamma   90.00
#
_symmetry.space_group_name_H-M   'P 1'
#
loop_
_entity.id
_entity.type
_entity.pdbx_description
1 polymer ?
#
loop_
_entity_poly.entity_id
_entity_poly.type
_entity_poly.pdbx_seq_one_letter_code
_entity_poly.pdbx_strand_id
1 'polypeptide(L)' 'MARLLEGDGRAVLEDTDSAFQPGEEVIWLKRLPGGPYVIPMAATVIAHTAKRVKIAVDDDGQMITRAVPIESLERRA' A
#
# COMPACT_ATOMS: atom_id res chain seq x y z
N MET A 1 -25.71 -24.75 36.50
CA MET A 1 -26.46 -24.36 35.28
C MET A 1 -25.73 -23.21 34.62
N ALA A 2 -24.82 -23.53 33.70
CA ALA A 2 -23.94 -22.57 33.04
C ALA A 2 -24.67 -21.88 31.88
N ARG A 3 -24.67 -20.55 31.89
CA ARG A 3 -25.23 -19.66 30.89
C ARG A 3 -24.26 -19.62 29.70
N LEU A 4 -24.70 -20.13 28.55
CA LEU A 4 -23.99 -20.05 27.28
C LEU A 4 -24.14 -18.60 26.76
N LEU A 5 -23.03 -17.86 26.71
CA LEU A 5 -22.96 -16.59 25.99
C LEU A 5 -22.95 -16.93 24.49
N GLU A 6 -23.94 -16.45 23.77
CA GLU A 6 -23.96 -16.47 22.31
C GLU A 6 -22.77 -15.63 21.83
N GLY A 7 -21.70 -16.32 21.41
CA GLY A 7 -20.58 -15.71 20.73
C GLY A 7 -21.09 -15.19 19.40
N ASP A 8 -21.31 -13.88 19.33
CA ASP A 8 -21.63 -13.17 18.10
C ASP A 8 -20.52 -13.47 17.09
N GLY A 9 -20.86 -14.29 16.10
CA GLY A 9 -19.99 -14.84 15.08
C GLY A 9 -19.54 -13.80 14.07
N ARG A 10 -19.00 -12.68 14.55
CA ARG A 10 -18.13 -11.83 13.74
C ARG A 10 -16.74 -12.41 13.85
N ALA A 11 -16.54 -13.52 13.14
CA ALA A 11 -15.24 -13.77 12.55
C ALA A 11 -14.89 -12.51 11.77
N VAL A 12 -14.10 -11.62 12.38
CA VAL A 12 -13.32 -10.65 11.64
C VAL A 12 -12.42 -11.54 10.81
N LEU A 13 -12.85 -11.81 9.58
CA LEU A 13 -11.99 -12.38 8.56
C LEU A 13 -10.75 -11.51 8.62
N GLU A 14 -9.62 -12.09 9.04
CA GLU A 14 -8.32 -11.46 8.90
C GLU A 14 -8.24 -11.05 7.44
N ASP A 15 -8.49 -9.76 7.22
CA ASP A 15 -8.64 -9.18 5.91
C ASP A 15 -7.24 -9.13 5.34
N THR A 16 -6.87 -10.22 4.66
CA THR A 16 -5.73 -10.41 3.78
C THR A 16 -4.71 -9.29 3.92
N ASP A 17 -3.76 -9.45 4.82
CA ASP A 17 -2.55 -8.63 5.03
C ASP A 17 -2.41 -7.52 3.97
N SER A 18 -3.11 -6.40 4.18
CA SER A 18 -3.22 -5.39 3.13
C SER A 18 -1.80 -4.88 2.89
N ALA A 19 -1.26 -5.16 1.70
CA ALA A 19 0.18 -5.13 1.44
C ALA A 19 0.86 -3.83 1.86
N PHE A 20 0.10 -2.73 1.92
CA PHE A 20 0.52 -1.43 2.40
C PHE A 20 -0.62 -0.68 3.11
N GLN A 21 -0.31 0.02 4.20
CA GLN A 21 -1.29 0.78 4.98
C GLN A 21 -1.24 2.29 4.66
N PRO A 22 -2.38 3.02 4.66
CA PRO A 22 -2.38 4.47 4.57
C PRO A 22 -1.50 5.13 5.65
N GLY A 23 -0.68 6.09 5.25
CA GLY A 23 0.33 6.75 6.09
C GLY A 23 1.69 6.04 6.11
N GLU A 24 1.81 4.82 5.58
CA GLU A 24 3.08 4.10 5.49
C GLU A 24 4.06 4.78 4.52
N GLU A 25 5.31 4.87 4.94
CA GLU A 25 6.42 5.29 4.07
C GLU A 25 6.94 4.09 3.26
N VAL A 26 7.01 4.26 1.95
CA VAL A 26 7.39 3.21 1.00
C VAL A 26 8.39 3.75 -0.01
N ILE A 27 9.09 2.85 -0.69
CA ILE A 27 9.90 3.18 -1.87
C ILE A 27 9.13 2.74 -3.11
N TRP A 28 8.84 3.68 -4.00
CA TRP A 28 8.30 3.41 -5.32
C TRP A 28 9.41 3.25 -6.35
N LEU A 29 9.47 2.08 -6.98
CA LEU A 29 10.39 1.78 -8.08
C LEU A 29 9.81 2.29 -9.42
N LYS A 30 9.93 3.60 -9.65
CA LYS A 30 9.43 4.25 -10.88
C LYS A 30 10.23 3.77 -12.10
N ARG A 31 9.58 2.97 -12.95
CA ARG A 31 10.15 2.52 -14.23
C ARG A 31 10.14 3.65 -15.26
N LEU A 32 11.29 3.87 -15.91
CA LEU A 32 11.39 4.85 -16.99
C LEU A 32 10.92 4.25 -18.32
N PRO A 33 10.22 5.03 -19.17
CA PRO A 33 9.90 4.59 -20.52
C PRO A 33 11.18 4.41 -21.32
N GLY A 34 11.27 3.31 -22.09
CA GLY A 34 12.38 3.06 -23.01
C GLY A 34 13.54 2.22 -22.47
N GLY A 35 13.43 1.61 -21.28
CA GLY A 35 14.49 0.71 -20.80
C GLY A 35 14.17 -0.03 -19.50
N PRO A 36 15.11 -0.85 -19.00
CA PRO A 36 14.95 -1.63 -17.76
C PRO A 36 15.23 -0.79 -16.49
N TYR A 37 15.51 0.51 -16.64
CA TYR A 37 15.92 1.36 -15.53
C TYR A 37 14.76 1.71 -14.59
N VAL A 38 15.07 1.72 -13.29
CA VAL A 38 14.18 2.11 -12.21
C VAL A 38 14.80 3.23 -11.39
N ILE A 39 13.99 4.21 -11.01
CA ILE A 39 14.36 5.25 -10.05
C ILE A 39 13.60 4.94 -8.75
N PRO A 40 14.29 4.62 -7.64
CA PRO A 40 13.65 4.48 -6.34
C PRO A 40 13.27 5.87 -5.81
N MET A 41 12.00 6.05 -5.45
CA MET A 41 11.46 7.30 -4.95
C MET A 41 10.76 7.09 -3.62
N ALA A 42 11.07 7.92 -2.62
CA ALA A 42 10.35 7.89 -1.35
C ALA A 42 8.91 8.39 -1.55
N ALA A 43 7.94 7.66 -1.01
CA ALA A 43 6.54 7.95 -1.16
C ALA A 43 5.75 7.61 0.11
N THR A 44 4.56 8.18 0.24
CA THR A 44 3.63 7.88 1.33
C THR A 44 2.37 7.26 0.76
N VAL A 45 1.92 6.15 1.34
CA VAL A 45 0.67 5.49 0.96
C VAL A 45 -0.51 6.36 1.40
N ILE A 46 -1.41 6.69 0.48
CA ILE A 46 -2.63 7.46 0.76
C ILE A 46 -3.82 6.51 0.91
N ALA A 47 -3.90 5.50 0.06
CA ALA A 47 -4.97 4.52 0.03
C ALA A 47 -4.50 3.26 -0.71
N HIS A 48 -5.18 2.13 -0.50
CA HIS A 48 -5.03 0.96 -1.33
C HIS A 48 -6.38 0.54 -1.93
N THR A 49 -6.30 -0.16 -3.05
CA THR A 49 -7.40 -0.88 -3.66
C THR A 49 -6.97 -2.33 -3.81
N ALA A 50 -7.88 -3.23 -4.19
CA ALA A 50 -7.57 -4.65 -4.36
C ALA A 50 -6.40 -4.95 -5.35
N LYS A 51 -6.04 -4.01 -6.24
CA LYS A 51 -5.01 -4.23 -7.27
C LYS A 51 -3.89 -3.19 -7.32
N ARG A 52 -4.07 -2.03 -6.69
CA ARG A 52 -3.16 -0.89 -6.79
C ARG A 52 -3.10 -0.11 -5.49
N VAL A 53 -1.97 0.52 -5.25
CA VAL A 53 -1.74 1.41 -4.12
C VAL A 53 -1.65 2.84 -4.63
N LYS A 54 -2.39 3.74 -3.99
CA LYS A 54 -2.33 5.18 -4.25
C LYS A 54 -1.29 5.80 -3.33
N ILE A 55 -0.29 6.45 -3.92
CA ILE A 55 0.84 7.06 -3.20
C ILE A 55 0.92 8.55 -3.48
N ALA A 56 1.41 9.31 -2.49
CA ALA A 56 1.94 10.66 -2.65
C ALA A 56 3.46 10.57 -2.78
N VAL A 57 4.03 11.26 -3.75
CA VAL A 57 5.47 11.24 -4.03
C VAL A 57 5.91 12.61 -4.53
N ASP A 58 7.08 13.07 -4.10
CA ASP A 58 7.75 14.23 -4.66
C ASP A 58 8.49 13.79 -5.95
N ASP A 59 8.06 14.32 -7.09
CA ASP A 59 8.67 14.09 -8.40
C ASP A 59 9.15 15.45 -8.93
N ASP A 60 10.46 15.67 -8.86
CA ASP A 60 11.12 16.90 -9.32
C ASP A 60 10.63 18.18 -8.62
N GLY A 61 10.46 18.12 -7.30
CA GLY A 61 9.99 19.24 -6.48
C GLY A 61 8.48 19.45 -6.49
N GLN A 62 7.74 18.57 -7.20
CA GLN A 62 6.29 18.61 -7.24
C GLN A 62 5.69 17.38 -6.54
N MET A 63 4.88 17.64 -5.52
CA MET A 63 4.09 16.60 -4.88
C MET A 63 2.98 16.12 -5.82
N ILE A 64 3.06 14.87 -6.28
CA ILE A 64 2.07 14.25 -7.15
C ILE A 64 1.45 13.01 -6.49
N THR A 65 0.27 12.63 -6.97
CA THR A 65 -0.41 11.41 -6.54
C THR A 65 -0.48 10.41 -7.68
N ARG A 66 -0.12 9.15 -7.41
CA ARG A 66 -0.13 8.07 -8.41
C ARG A 66 -0.75 6.80 -7.86
N ALA A 67 -1.52 6.10 -8.69
CA ALA A 67 -1.92 4.73 -8.41
C ALA A 67 -0.91 3.79 -9.07
N VAL A 68 -0.22 2.95 -8.31
CA VAL A 68 0.87 2.10 -8.78
C VAL A 68 0.59 0.62 -8.45
N PRO A 69 1.13 -0.33 -9.22
CA PRO A 69 1.05 -1.75 -8.88
C PRO A 69 1.77 -2.06 -7.56
N ILE A 70 1.28 -3.04 -6.81
CA ILE A 70 1.83 -3.45 -5.51
C ILE A 70 3.29 -3.90 -5.68
N GLU A 71 3.59 -4.62 -6.76
CA GLU A 71 4.91 -5.14 -7.10
C GLU A 71 5.94 -4.05 -7.47
N SER A 72 5.51 -2.80 -7.60
CA SER A 72 6.42 -1.66 -7.83
C SER A 72 6.79 -0.93 -6.55
N LEU A 73 6.34 -1.42 -5.40
CA LEU A 73 6.60 -0.83 -4.08
C LEU A 73 7.46 -1.75 -3.23
N GLU A 74 8.35 -1.15 -2.47
CA GLU A 74 9.12 -1.80 -1.40
C GLU A 74 8.82 -1.10 -0.07
N ARG A 75 8.79 -1.86 1.03
CA ARG A 75 8.66 -1.28 2.37
C ARG A 75 9.96 -0.59 2.75
N ARG A 76 9.86 0.59 3.36
CA ARG A 76 11.02 1.27 3.94
C ARG A 76 11.42 0.51 5.22
N ALA A 77 12.63 -0.04 5.26
CA ALA A 77 13.18 -0.75 6.42
C ALA A 77 13.51 0.19 7.58
#